data_AF-A0A383C4M9-F1
#
_entry.id   AF-A0A383C4M9-F1
#
_cell.length_a   1.000
_cell.length_b   1.000
_cell.length_c   1.000
_cell.angle_alpha   90.00
_cell.angle_beta   90.00
_cell.angle_gamma   90.00
#
_symmetry.space_group_name_H-M   'P 1'
#
loop_
_entity.id
_entity.type
_entity.pdbx_description
1 polymer ?
#
loop_
_entity_poly.entity_id
_entity_poly.type
_entity_poly.pdbx_seq_one_letter_code
_entity_poly.pdbx_strand_id
1 'polypeptide(L)' 'MINVGQINNLEVVKIADFGVFLDAGEFGTTLLPKRFAPEGVELGHFVDVFLYFDSEI' A
#
# COMPACT_ATOMS: atom_id res chain seq x y z
N MET A 1 -7.36 12.04 -1.30
CA MET A 1 -7.43 11.93 -2.78
C MET A 1 -6.20 11.18 -3.20
N ILE A 2 -6.38 10.04 -3.87
CA ILE A 2 -5.29 9.14 -4.26
C ILE A 2 -4.91 9.46 -5.70
N ASN A 3 -3.62 9.70 -5.94
CA ASN A 3 -3.08 10.07 -7.24
C ASN A 3 -2.08 9.01 -7.70
N VAL A 4 -2.41 8.32 -8.80
CA VAL A 4 -1.47 7.40 -9.44
C VAL A 4 -0.29 8.16 -10.02
N GLY A 5 0.92 7.60 -9.92
CA GLY A 5 2.17 8.24 -10.30
C GLY A 5 2.72 9.20 -9.23
N GLN A 6 2.20 9.15 -8.00
CA GLN A 6 2.65 9.97 -6.88
C GLN A 6 2.78 9.13 -5.60
N ILE A 7 3.41 9.73 -4.59
CA ILE A 7 3.39 9.19 -3.23
C ILE A 7 2.02 9.48 -2.62
N ASN A 8 1.42 8.45 -2.05
CA ASN A 8 0.13 8.49 -1.37
C ASN A 8 0.27 7.91 0.03
N ASN A 9 -0.43 8.50 0.98
CA ASN A 9 -0.50 8.01 2.35
C ASN A 9 -1.71 7.08 2.47
N LEU A 10 -1.46 5.76 2.59
CA LEU A 10 -2.51 4.73 2.55
C LEU A 10 -2.60 3.97 3.87
N GLU A 11 -3.82 3.61 4.27
CA GLU A 11 -4.09 2.87 5.50
C GLU A 11 -3.81 1.38 5.35
N VAL A 12 -3.18 0.78 6.36
CA VAL A 12 -2.95 -0.66 6.46
C VAL A 12 -4.23 -1.36 6.93
N VAL A 13 -4.88 -2.08 6.02
CA VAL A 13 -6.15 -2.77 6.28
C VAL A 13 -6.00 -4.26 6.54
N LYS A 14 -4.85 -4.86 6.18
CA LYS A 14 -4.53 -6.26 6.50
C LYS A 14 -3.02 -6.48 6.58
N ILE A 15 -2.59 -7.31 7.52
CA ILE A 15 -1.19 -7.76 7.64
C ILE A 15 -1.13 -9.26 7.33
N ALA A 16 -0.14 -9.67 6.54
CA ALA A 16 0.15 -11.05 6.20
C ALA A 16 1.67 -11.31 6.29
N ASP A 17 2.08 -12.58 6.33
CA ASP A 17 3.49 -12.95 6.50
C ASP A 17 4.39 -12.43 5.37
N PHE A 18 3.82 -12.23 4.17
CA PHE A 18 4.54 -11.79 2.96
C PHE A 18 4.39 -10.29 2.65
N GLY A 19 3.60 -9.54 3.41
CA GLY A 19 3.40 -8.11 3.19
C GLY A 19 2.17 -7.54 3.87
N VAL A 20 1.88 -6.28 3.56
CA VAL A 20 0.75 -5.54 4.12
C VAL A 20 -0.15 -5.06 3.00
N PHE A 21 -1.45 -5.13 3.22
CA PHE A 21 -2.44 -4.65 2.27
C PHE A 21 -2.85 -3.25 2.66
N LEU A 22 -2.87 -2.37 1.68
CA LEU A 22 -3.17 -0.95 1.83
C LEU A 22 -4.48 -0.61 1.12
N ASP A 23 -5.30 0.22 1.76
CA ASP A 23 -6.51 0.75 1.13
C ASP A 23 -6.14 1.83 0.11
N ALA A 24 -6.37 1.52 -1.17
CA ALA A 24 -6.17 2.42 -2.29
C ALA A 24 -7.50 3.06 -2.75
N GLY A 25 -8.53 3.08 -1.90
CA GLY A 25 -9.81 3.73 -2.14
C GLY A 25 -10.53 3.15 -3.36
N GLU A 26 -10.81 4.00 -4.34
CA GLU A 26 -11.49 3.58 -5.58
C GLU A 26 -10.70 2.57 -6.41
N PHE A 27 -9.38 2.48 -6.21
CA PHE A 27 -8.52 1.48 -6.86
C PHE A 27 -8.52 0.13 -6.12
N GLY A 28 -9.28 0.01 -5.02
CA GLY A 28 -9.39 -1.20 -4.22
C GLY A 28 -8.25 -1.35 -3.23
N THR A 29 -7.66 -2.54 -3.15
CA THR A 29 -6.60 -2.85 -2.18
C THR A 29 -5.30 -3.20 -2.91
N THR A 30 -4.18 -2.65 -2.47
CA THR A 30 -2.86 -2.96 -3.01
C THR A 30 -1.98 -3.68 -2.00
N LEU A 31 -1.05 -4.51 -2.46
CA LEU A 31 -0.10 -5.22 -1.61
C LEU A 31 1.24 -4.46 -1.60
N LEU A 32 1.70 -4.08 -0.42
CA LEU A 32 3.07 -3.67 -0.16
C LEU A 32 3.87 -4.89 0.33
N PRO A 33 4.80 -5.44 -0.48
CA PRO A 33 5.61 -6.57 -0.08
C PRO A 33 6.40 -6.28 1.20
N LYS A 34 6.56 -7.29 2.07
CA LYS A 34 7.22 -7.15 3.38
C LYS A 34 8.61 -6.53 3.32
N ARG A 35 9.38 -6.77 2.25
CA ARG A 35 10.71 -6.19 2.03
C ARG A 35 10.72 -4.66 1.89
N PHE A 36 9.58 -4.06 1.57
CA PHE A 36 9.39 -2.61 1.42
C PHE A 36 8.52 -2.02 2.53
N ALA A 37 7.89 -2.87 3.35
CA ALA A 37 7.07 -2.41 4.47
C ALA A 37 7.99 -1.92 5.61
N PRO A 38 7.68 -0.77 6.24
CA PRO A 38 8.36 -0.33 7.45
C PRO A 38 8.26 -1.38 8.57
N GLU A 39 9.29 -1.46 9.41
CA GLU A 39 9.22 -2.30 10.61
C GLU A 39 8.17 -1.75 11.59
N GLY A 40 7.46 -2.66 12.26
CA GLY A 40 6.45 -2.29 13.26
C GLY A 40 5.17 -1.68 12.69
N VAL A 41 4.86 -1.89 11.41
CA VAL A 41 3.52 -1.55 10.87
C VAL A 41 2.43 -2.36 11.58
N GLU A 42 1.37 -1.66 11.96
CA GLU A 42 0.17 -2.22 12.60
C GLU A 42 -1.07 -1.94 11.75
N LEU A 43 -2.17 -2.64 12.04
CA LEU A 43 -3.45 -2.36 11.40
C LEU A 43 -3.92 -0.94 11.73
N GLY A 44 -4.41 -0.21 10.72
CA GLY A 44 -4.82 1.18 10.84
C GLY A 44 -3.68 2.21 10.76
N HIS A 45 -2.41 1.78 10.70
CA HIS A 45 -1.31 2.70 10.39
C HIS A 45 -1.36 3.17 8.96
N PHE A 46 -0.84 4.38 8.73
CA PHE A 46 -0.71 4.94 7.40
C PHE A 46 0.74 4.88 6.93
N VAL A 47 0.95 4.52 5.67
CA VAL A 47 2.26 4.42 5.05
C VAL A 47 2.30 5.18 3.73
N ASP A 48 3.40 5.90 3.52
CA ASP A 48 3.66 6.62 2.29
C ASP A 48 4.20 5.66 1.23
N VAL A 49 3.43 5.46 0.15
CA VAL A 49 3.76 4.55 -0.94
C VAL A 49 3.60 5.22 -2.30
N PHE A 50 4.51 4.92 -3.22
CA PHE A 50 4.38 5.35 -4.61
C PHE A 50 3.44 4.39 -5.36
N LEU A 51 2.29 4.89 -5.81
CA LEU A 51 1.29 4.09 -6.49
C LEU A 51 1.48 4.18 -8.00
N TYR A 52 1.54 3.04 -8.69
CA TYR A 52 1.62 2.96 -10.15
C TYR A 52 0.84 1.75 -10.66
N PHE A 53 0.36 1.81 -11.90
CA PHE A 53 -0.16 0.64 -12.58
C PHE A 53 1.00 -0.15 -13.16
N ASP A 54 1.03 -1.45 -12.88
CA ASP A 54 1.97 -2.34 -13.55
C ASP A 54 1.66 -2.30 -15.05
N SER A 55 2.67 -1.96 -15.84
CA SER A 55 2.52 -1.70 -17.28
C SER A 55 2.84 -2.94 -18.12
N GLU A 56 2.83 -4.13 -17.52
CA GLU A 56 2.91 -5.38 -18.27
C GLU A 56 1.61 -5.58 -19.08
N ILE A 57 1.72 -5.24 -20.37
CA ILE A 57 0.84 -5.67 -21.45
C ILE A 57 1.48 -6.89 -22.12
#